data_AF-A0AAV5ZFP5-F1
#
_entry.id   AF-A0AAV5ZFP5-F1
#
_cell.length_a   1.000
_cell.length_b   1.000
_cell.length_c   1.000
_cell.angle_alpha   90.00
_cell.angle_beta   90.00
_cell.angle_gamma   90.00
#
_symmetry.space_group_name_H-M   'P 1'
#
loop_
_entity.id
_entity.type
_entity.pdbx_description
1 polymer ?
#
loop_
_entity_poly.entity_id
_entity_poly.type
_entity_poly.pdbx_seq_one_letter_code
_entity_poly.pdbx_strand_id
1 'polypeptide(L)'
;MAAMKSVCSGCLVAVVSLGIVALAVGGAVGAGLRMLAKPEAATLPATTAADGTRAQQKIFDLARHRSSQPVILSEAEVNALLSRHLVEARGVRLNTLGVRLLGGDRLELTGQTPLHQLFEEAGLPVVLGVLPSRWRERPLWVHVGAVARVSEGPRRQLRLDVESFAVGRQRLPARALRLLLDPAALGLLQWPLPEHVERVSIEPGRVVIRGAS
;
A
#
# COMPACT_ATOMS: atom_id res chain seq x y z
N MET A 1 -53.39 -30.55 -29.95
CA MET A 1 -53.07 -29.18 -29.50
C MET A 1 -52.18 -29.26 -28.26
N ALA A 2 -50.86 -29.25 -28.40
CA ALA A 2 -49.92 -29.11 -27.28
C ALA A 2 -48.52 -28.75 -27.80
N ALA A 3 -48.36 -27.55 -28.35
CA ALA A 3 -47.05 -27.07 -28.81
C ALA A 3 -46.97 -25.54 -28.67
N MET A 4 -47.24 -25.00 -27.47
CA MET A 4 -47.07 -23.56 -27.23
C MET A 4 -46.78 -23.21 -25.76
N LYS A 5 -46.02 -24.06 -25.05
CA LYS A 5 -45.57 -23.80 -23.67
C LYS A 5 -44.05 -23.78 -23.47
N SER A 6 -43.23 -24.29 -24.40
CA SER A 6 -41.76 -24.34 -24.21
C SER A 6 -41.01 -23.07 -24.67
N VAL A 7 -41.58 -22.29 -25.60
CA VAL A 7 -40.90 -21.09 -26.16
C VAL A 7 -40.82 -19.95 -25.14
N CYS A 8 -41.83 -19.82 -24.27
CA CYS A 8 -41.90 -18.73 -23.28
C CYS A 8 -40.89 -18.93 -22.13
N SER A 9 -40.68 -20.18 -21.70
CA SER A 9 -39.71 -20.50 -20.64
C SER A 9 -38.26 -20.31 -21.09
N GLY A 10 -37.95 -20.62 -22.35
CA GLY A 10 -36.61 -20.44 -22.90
C GLY A 10 -36.20 -18.97 -23.04
N CYS A 11 -37.13 -18.12 -23.50
CA CYS A 11 -36.88 -16.66 -23.57
C CYS A 11 -36.71 -16.03 -22.19
N LEU A 12 -37.52 -16.42 -21.21
CA LEU A 12 -37.40 -15.89 -19.85
C LEU A 12 -36.04 -16.26 -19.24
N VAL A 13 -35.59 -17.51 -19.40
CA VAL A 13 -34.28 -17.97 -18.91
C VAL A 13 -33.13 -17.25 -19.62
N ALA A 14 -33.25 -17.00 -20.93
CA ALA A 14 -32.25 -16.26 -21.68
C ALA A 14 -32.15 -14.78 -21.25
N VAL A 15 -33.28 -14.13 -20.99
CA VAL A 15 -33.29 -12.73 -20.52
C VAL A 15 -32.75 -12.63 -19.09
N VAL A 16 -33.10 -13.58 -18.23
CA VAL A 16 -32.59 -13.63 -16.85
C VAL A 16 -31.08 -13.92 -16.84
N SER A 17 -30.60 -14.87 -17.65
CA SER A 17 -29.16 -15.17 -17.73
C SER A 17 -28.38 -14.00 -18.32
N LEU A 18 -28.90 -13.36 -19.37
CA LEU A 18 -28.29 -12.15 -19.95
C LEU A 18 -28.27 -11.00 -18.94
N GLY A 19 -29.34 -10.83 -18.16
CA GLY A 19 -29.42 -9.85 -17.08
C GLY A 19 -28.40 -10.10 -15.98
N ILE A 20 -28.24 -11.36 -15.55
CA ILE A 20 -27.23 -11.75 -14.55
C ILE A 20 -25.81 -11.52 -15.08
N VAL A 21 -25.54 -11.89 -16.34
CA VAL A 21 -24.24 -11.64 -16.97
C VAL A 21 -23.97 -10.15 -17.11
N ALA A 22 -24.96 -9.37 -17.55
CA ALA A 22 -24.83 -7.91 -17.66
C ALA A 22 -24.61 -7.24 -16.30
N LEU A 23 -25.28 -7.71 -15.24
CA LEU A 23 -25.05 -7.24 -13.87
C LEU A 23 -23.68 -7.64 -13.33
N ALA A 24 -23.22 -8.86 -13.63
CA ALA A 24 -21.88 -9.32 -13.24
C ALA A 24 -20.78 -8.53 -13.95
N VAL A 25 -20.92 -8.30 -15.26
CA VAL A 25 -19.99 -7.52 -16.07
C VAL A 25 -20.04 -6.05 -15.67
N GLY A 26 -21.23 -5.47 -15.53
CA GLY A 26 -21.41 -4.08 -15.09
C GLY A 26 -20.87 -3.85 -13.68
N GLY A 27 -21.06 -4.80 -12.78
CA GLY A 27 -20.49 -4.81 -11.43
C GLY A 27 -18.96 -4.89 -11.46
N ALA A 28 -18.39 -5.77 -12.28
CA ALA A 28 -16.94 -5.91 -12.44
C ALA A 28 -16.31 -4.64 -13.05
N VAL A 29 -16.95 -4.05 -14.06
CA VAL A 29 -16.50 -2.80 -14.69
C VAL A 29 -16.61 -1.63 -13.72
N GLY A 30 -17.71 -1.52 -12.97
CA GLY A 30 -17.90 -0.49 -11.95
C GLY A 30 -16.91 -0.60 -10.78
N ALA A 31 -16.62 -1.83 -10.34
CA ALA A 31 -15.58 -2.10 -9.34
C ALA A 31 -14.18 -1.73 -9.87
N GLY A 32 -13.88 -2.08 -11.12
CA GLY A 32 -12.64 -1.70 -11.80
C GLY A 32 -12.48 -0.18 -11.92
N LEU A 33 -13.55 0.54 -12.29
CA LEU A 33 -13.53 2.00 -12.36
C LEU A 33 -13.34 2.66 -10.98
N ARG A 34 -13.88 2.07 -9.91
CA ARG A 34 -13.64 2.54 -8.53
C ARG A 34 -12.23 2.25 -8.03
N MET A 35 -11.61 1.15 -8.44
CA MET A 35 -10.18 0.89 -8.19
C MET A 35 -9.27 1.89 -8.93
N LEU A 36 -9.69 2.33 -10.12
CA LEU A 36 -8.97 3.32 -10.94
C LEU A 36 -9.20 4.77 -10.51
N ALA A 37 -10.24 5.04 -9.72
CA ALA A 37 -10.56 6.40 -9.29
C ALA A 37 -9.54 6.88 -8.23
N LYS A 38 -8.96 8.06 -8.47
CA LYS A 38 -8.11 8.77 -7.51
C LYS A 38 -8.90 9.01 -6.22
N PRO A 39 -8.49 8.46 -5.08
CA PRO A 39 -9.12 8.76 -3.80
C PRO A 39 -8.75 10.18 -3.34
N GLU A 40 -9.69 10.87 -2.69
CA GLU A 40 -9.53 12.23 -2.15
C GLU A 40 -8.43 12.35 -1.09
N ALA A 41 -8.01 11.23 -0.49
CA ALA A 41 -7.11 11.20 0.67
C ALA A 41 -5.61 11.34 0.34
N ALA A 42 -5.21 11.45 -0.93
CA ALA A 42 -3.81 11.40 -1.33
C ALA A 42 -3.14 12.78 -1.49
N THR A 43 -3.34 13.69 -0.53
CA THR A 43 -2.48 14.89 -0.46
C THR A 43 -1.26 14.55 0.37
N LEU A 44 -0.22 14.06 -0.31
CA LEU A 44 1.09 13.89 0.33
C LEU A 44 1.67 15.27 0.67
N PRO A 45 2.31 15.42 1.84
CA PRO A 45 2.96 16.68 2.19
C PRO A 45 4.07 17.01 1.19
N ALA A 46 4.23 18.28 0.86
CA ALA A 46 5.33 18.74 0.02
C ALA A 46 6.67 18.46 0.70
N THR A 47 7.59 17.82 0.00
CA THR A 47 8.93 17.50 0.49
C THR A 47 9.98 18.30 -0.25
N THR A 48 11.04 18.73 0.44
CA THR A 48 12.19 19.38 -0.18
C THR A 48 13.42 18.49 -0.18
N ALA A 49 14.41 18.82 -1.02
CA ALA A 49 15.71 18.14 -1.02
C ALA A 49 16.44 18.24 0.33
N ALA A 50 16.28 19.38 1.02
CA ALA A 50 16.89 19.64 2.32
C ALA A 50 16.32 18.72 3.42
N ASP A 51 15.03 18.35 3.32
CA ASP A 51 14.41 17.40 4.25
C ASP A 51 15.03 16.02 4.13
N GLY A 52 15.34 15.57 2.90
CA GLY A 52 16.04 14.30 2.67
C GLY A 52 17.43 14.29 3.32
N THR A 53 18.22 15.34 3.12
CA THR A 53 19.57 15.44 3.71
C THR A 53 19.52 15.50 5.24
N ARG A 54 18.60 16.26 5.83
CA ARG A 54 18.42 16.32 7.29
C ARG A 54 18.06 14.94 7.86
N ALA A 55 17.16 14.24 7.19
CA ALA A 55 16.72 12.92 7.62
C ALA A 55 17.85 11.88 7.53
N GLN A 56 18.65 11.90 6.45
CA GLN A 56 19.84 11.05 6.32
C GLN A 56 20.85 11.33 7.41
N GLN A 57 21.14 12.60 7.70
CA GLN A 57 22.09 12.98 8.74
C GLN A 57 21.65 12.48 10.11
N LYS A 58 20.35 12.63 10.45
CA LYS A 58 19.77 12.11 11.70
C LYS A 58 19.90 10.60 11.83
N ILE A 59 19.62 9.85 10.76
CA ILE A 59 19.78 8.38 10.74
C ILE A 59 21.25 7.98 10.85
N PHE A 60 22.14 8.72 10.20
CA PHE A 60 23.58 8.47 10.26
C PHE A 60 24.14 8.72 11.67
N ASP A 61 23.70 9.80 12.32
CA ASP A 61 24.09 10.13 13.68
C ASP A 61 23.54 9.11 14.69
N LEU A 62 22.33 8.59 14.46
CA LEU A 62 21.78 7.45 15.20
C LEU A 62 22.67 6.21 15.03
N ALA A 63 22.98 5.83 13.79
CA ALA A 63 23.80 4.64 13.50
C ALA A 63 25.20 4.73 14.13
N ARG A 64 25.79 5.94 14.19
CA ARG A 64 27.08 6.18 14.85
C ARG A 64 27.00 6.40 16.37
N HIS A 65 25.82 6.26 16.97
CA HIS A 65 25.60 6.48 18.41
C HIS A 65 26.11 7.85 18.89
N ARG A 66 26.02 8.87 18.02
CA ARG A 66 26.54 10.22 18.32
C ARG A 66 25.53 11.09 19.06
N SER A 67 24.30 10.60 19.26
CA SER A 67 23.22 11.30 19.95
C SER A 67 22.69 10.45 21.09
N SER A 68 22.82 10.95 22.32
CA SER A 68 22.08 10.47 23.48
C SER A 68 20.65 11.01 23.54
N GLN A 69 20.33 11.99 22.68
CA GLN A 69 19.00 12.58 22.59
C GLN A 69 18.10 11.80 21.62
N PRO A 70 16.77 11.79 21.86
CA PRO A 70 15.80 11.20 20.94
C PRO A 70 15.93 11.81 19.54
N VAL A 71 16.03 10.96 18.53
CA VAL A 71 16.05 11.39 17.13
C VAL A 71 14.60 11.57 16.67
N ILE A 72 14.26 12.79 16.27
CA ILE A 72 12.92 13.14 15.80
C ILE A 72 12.96 13.37 14.29
N LEU A 73 12.19 12.58 13.55
CA LEU A 73 11.99 12.72 12.11
C LEU A 73 10.60 13.28 11.84
N SER A 74 10.51 14.37 11.10
CA SER A 74 9.21 14.92 10.69
C SER A 74 8.58 14.09 9.58
N GLU A 75 7.26 14.22 9.38
CA GLU A 75 6.56 13.59 8.26
C GLU A 75 7.19 13.95 6.90
N ALA A 76 7.59 15.21 6.71
CA ALA A 76 8.26 15.65 5.48
C ALA A 76 9.64 14.99 5.28
N GLU A 77 10.41 14.86 6.36
CA GLU A 77 11.71 14.18 6.37
C GLU A 77 11.57 12.68 6.04
N VAL A 78 10.59 12.01 6.63
CA VAL A 78 10.26 10.61 6.31
C VAL A 78 9.89 10.50 4.83
N ASN A 79 8.93 11.29 4.34
CA ASN A 79 8.53 11.24 2.93
C ASN A 79 9.68 11.53 1.95
N ALA A 80 10.58 12.46 2.29
CA ALA A 80 11.76 12.77 1.48
C ALA A 80 12.75 11.59 1.43
N LEU A 81 12.88 10.83 2.52
CA LEU A 81 13.69 9.60 2.53
C LEU A 81 13.06 8.50 1.69
N LEU A 82 11.76 8.23 1.88
CA LEU A 82 11.06 7.13 1.19
C LEU A 82 11.05 7.38 -0.33
N SER A 83 10.75 8.59 -0.78
CA SER A 83 10.73 8.94 -2.21
C SER A 83 12.07 8.75 -2.91
N ARG A 84 13.19 8.93 -2.20
CA ARG A 84 14.55 8.81 -2.77
C ARG A 84 15.16 7.41 -2.63
N HIS A 85 15.00 6.75 -1.49
CA HIS A 85 15.78 5.54 -1.18
C HIS A 85 14.99 4.24 -1.31
N LEU A 86 13.66 4.29 -1.23
CA LEU A 86 12.84 3.07 -1.25
C LEU A 86 12.60 2.54 -2.65
N VAL A 87 12.63 3.41 -3.65
CA VAL A 87 12.57 3.03 -5.08
C VAL A 87 13.79 2.21 -5.49
N GLU A 88 14.95 2.43 -4.85
CA GLU A 88 16.21 1.76 -5.17
C GLU A 88 16.47 0.52 -4.29
N ALA A 89 16.07 0.54 -3.02
CA ALA A 89 16.62 -0.40 -2.04
C ALA A 89 16.07 -1.84 -2.06
N ARG A 90 14.85 -2.11 -2.58
CA ARG A 90 14.23 -3.46 -2.47
C ARG A 90 13.40 -3.94 -3.66
N GLY A 91 13.65 -3.42 -4.87
CA GLY A 91 12.97 -3.88 -6.09
C GLY A 91 11.47 -3.55 -6.16
N VAL A 92 10.95 -2.81 -5.18
CA VAL A 92 9.56 -2.40 -5.10
C VAL A 92 9.33 -1.23 -6.07
N ARG A 93 8.74 -1.51 -7.23
CA ARG A 93 8.43 -0.48 -8.23
C ARG A 93 7.13 0.21 -7.86
N LEU A 94 7.21 1.13 -6.90
CA LEU A 94 6.15 2.09 -6.61
C LEU A 94 6.56 3.43 -7.20
N ASN A 95 5.75 3.98 -8.11
CA ASN A 95 6.07 5.24 -8.80
C ASN A 95 6.04 6.44 -7.85
N THR A 96 5.10 6.42 -6.90
CA THR A 96 4.98 7.41 -5.83
C THR A 96 4.73 6.65 -4.55
N LEU A 97 5.45 6.98 -3.48
CA LEU A 97 5.19 6.47 -2.14
C LEU A 97 5.23 7.65 -1.17
N GLY A 98 4.25 7.71 -0.28
CA GLY A 98 4.29 8.62 0.84
C GLY A 98 3.58 8.06 2.06
N VAL A 99 3.86 8.69 3.19
CA VAL A 99 3.44 8.29 4.53
C VAL A 99 2.82 9.48 5.24
N ARG A 100 1.69 9.22 5.89
CA ARG A 100 1.07 10.13 6.85
C ARG A 100 1.16 9.53 8.24
N LEU A 101 1.62 10.33 9.20
CA LEU A 101 1.84 9.90 10.58
C LEU A 101 0.65 10.37 11.43
N LEU A 102 -0.26 9.44 11.72
CA LEU A 102 -1.51 9.76 12.43
C LEU A 102 -1.32 9.87 13.95
N GLY A 103 -0.26 9.25 14.48
CA GLY A 103 0.00 9.18 15.90
C GLY A 103 -0.56 7.92 16.56
N GLY A 104 -0.17 7.68 17.82
CA GLY A 104 -0.54 6.46 18.54
C GLY A 104 0.02 5.20 17.88
N ASP A 105 1.25 5.30 17.35
CA ASP A 105 1.94 4.25 16.58
C ASP A 105 1.27 3.90 15.24
N ARG A 106 0.29 4.70 14.79
CA ARG A 106 -0.41 4.50 13.51
C ARG A 106 0.18 5.35 12.39
N LEU A 107 0.30 4.73 11.22
CA LEU A 107 0.68 5.39 9.98
C LEU A 107 -0.22 4.96 8.82
N GLU A 108 -0.29 5.80 7.80
CA GLU A 108 -0.94 5.49 6.53
C GLU A 108 0.09 5.63 5.41
N LEU A 109 0.31 4.55 4.68
CA LEU A 109 1.10 4.54 3.45
C LEU A 109 0.17 4.74 2.27
N THR A 110 0.53 5.64 1.37
CA THR A 110 -0.14 5.84 0.09
C THR A 110 0.87 5.67 -1.02
N GLY A 111 0.59 4.78 -1.95
CA GLY A 111 1.46 4.49 -3.08
C GLY A 111 0.72 4.48 -4.41
N GLN A 112 1.49 4.55 -5.51
CA GLN A 112 1.00 4.31 -6.85
C GLN A 112 1.74 3.15 -7.50
N THR A 113 0.98 2.19 -8.03
CA THR A 113 1.50 1.07 -8.81
C THR A 113 0.67 0.91 -10.09
N PRO A 114 1.27 0.58 -11.24
CA PRO A 114 0.51 0.34 -12.45
C PRO A 114 -0.25 -0.99 -12.38
N LEU A 115 -1.46 -1.04 -12.96
CA LEU A 115 -2.34 -2.21 -12.90
C LEU A 115 -1.69 -3.50 -13.40
N HIS A 116 -0.85 -3.42 -14.44
CA HIS A 116 -0.20 -4.62 -14.98
C HIS A 116 0.69 -5.29 -13.94
N GLN A 117 1.45 -4.50 -13.17
CA GLN A 117 2.39 -4.98 -12.19
C GLN A 117 1.67 -5.70 -11.04
N LEU A 118 0.55 -5.17 -10.56
CA LEU A 118 -0.25 -5.84 -9.52
C LEU A 118 -0.75 -7.23 -9.96
N PHE A 119 -1.16 -7.40 -11.22
CA PHE A 119 -1.63 -8.69 -11.71
C PHE A 119 -0.51 -9.68 -11.97
N GLU A 120 0.67 -9.21 -12.40
CA GLU A 120 1.88 -10.03 -12.46
C GLU A 120 2.27 -10.51 -11.06
N GLU A 121 2.32 -9.61 -10.08
CA GLU A 121 2.65 -9.91 -8.68
C GLU A 121 1.58 -10.84 -8.04
N ALA A 122 0.31 -10.68 -8.39
CA ALA A 122 -0.77 -11.55 -7.94
C ALA A 122 -0.76 -12.95 -8.57
N GLY A 123 0.13 -13.23 -9.54
CA GLY A 123 0.17 -14.50 -10.26
C GLY A 123 -1.06 -14.71 -11.16
N LEU A 124 -1.68 -13.64 -11.66
CA LEU A 124 -2.85 -13.67 -12.54
C LEU A 124 -2.53 -13.12 -13.94
N PRO A 125 -1.48 -13.61 -14.64
CA PRO A 125 -1.09 -13.09 -15.95
C PRO A 125 -2.16 -13.31 -17.02
N VAL A 126 -3.01 -14.32 -16.85
CA VAL A 126 -4.12 -14.63 -17.79
C VAL A 126 -5.13 -13.47 -17.85
N VAL A 127 -5.34 -12.76 -16.74
CA VAL A 127 -6.27 -11.62 -16.67
C VAL A 127 -5.72 -10.43 -17.45
N LEU A 128 -4.39 -10.25 -17.54
CA LEU A 128 -3.75 -9.20 -18.34
C LEU A 128 -4.05 -9.31 -19.84
N GLY A 129 -4.21 -10.53 -20.35
CA GLY A 129 -4.54 -10.80 -21.75
C GLY A 129 -5.96 -10.37 -22.13
N VAL A 130 -6.87 -10.31 -21.15
CA VAL A 130 -8.28 -9.93 -21.34
C VAL A 130 -8.48 -8.43 -21.06
N LEU A 131 -7.55 -7.78 -20.34
CA LEU A 131 -7.66 -6.36 -20.07
C LEU A 131 -7.31 -5.49 -21.30
N PRO A 132 -8.10 -4.42 -21.57
CA PRO A 132 -7.74 -3.43 -22.57
C PRO A 132 -6.34 -2.86 -22.30
N SER A 133 -5.52 -2.68 -23.34
CA SER A 133 -4.18 -2.09 -23.23
C SER A 133 -4.17 -0.76 -22.49
N ARG A 134 -5.20 0.06 -22.72
CA ARG A 134 -5.42 1.37 -22.05
C ARG A 134 -5.60 1.29 -20.53
N TRP A 135 -5.85 0.10 -19.97
CA TRP A 135 -6.01 -0.11 -18.53
C TRP A 135 -4.73 -0.60 -17.88
N ARG A 136 -3.87 -1.31 -18.61
CA ARG A 136 -2.61 -1.89 -18.10
C ARG A 136 -1.62 -0.85 -17.58
N GLU A 137 -1.57 0.31 -18.23
CA GLU A 137 -0.69 1.42 -17.85
C GLU A 137 -1.31 2.37 -16.82
N ARG A 138 -2.57 2.17 -16.43
CA ARG A 138 -3.21 3.11 -15.51
C ARG A 138 -2.61 2.97 -14.11
N PRO A 139 -2.18 4.09 -13.49
CA PRO A 139 -1.72 4.08 -12.11
C PRO A 139 -2.90 3.82 -11.19
N LEU A 140 -2.74 2.85 -10.30
CA LEU A 140 -3.66 2.57 -9.22
C LEU A 140 -3.10 3.12 -7.93
N TRP A 141 -3.99 3.73 -7.17
CA TRP A 141 -3.68 4.15 -5.82
C TRP A 141 -3.77 2.96 -4.88
N VAL A 142 -2.80 2.83 -4.00
CA VAL A 142 -2.77 1.81 -2.96
C VAL A 142 -2.64 2.51 -1.62
N HIS A 143 -3.53 2.17 -0.70
CA HIS A 143 -3.53 2.70 0.66
C HIS A 143 -3.37 1.56 1.65
N VAL A 144 -2.44 1.72 2.59
CA VAL A 144 -2.15 0.76 3.64
C VAL A 144 -2.13 1.50 4.97
N GLY A 145 -3.12 1.26 5.82
CA GLY A 145 -3.07 1.69 7.21
C GLY A 145 -2.36 0.63 8.05
N ALA A 146 -1.33 1.02 8.78
CA ALA A 146 -0.54 0.10 9.59
C ALA A 146 -0.19 0.68 10.96
N VAL A 147 0.09 -0.21 11.90
CA VAL A 147 0.57 0.12 13.24
C VAL A 147 2.01 -0.35 13.37
N ALA A 148 2.88 0.56 13.77
CA ALA A 148 4.26 0.27 14.08
C ALA A 148 4.36 -0.40 15.46
N ARG A 149 4.95 -1.58 15.50
CA ARG A 149 5.23 -2.33 16.73
C ARG A 149 6.68 -2.75 16.76
N VAL A 150 7.32 -2.59 17.91
CA VAL A 150 8.67 -3.13 18.13
C VAL A 150 8.52 -4.54 18.69
N SER A 151 9.10 -5.53 18.02
CA SER A 151 9.16 -6.91 18.49
C SER A 151 10.14 -7.03 19.66
N GLU A 152 9.70 -7.65 20.76
CA GLU A 152 10.49 -7.88 21.98
C GLU A 152 11.35 -9.16 21.91
N GLY A 153 11.44 -9.79 20.74
CA GLY A 153 12.24 -11.01 20.53
C GLY A 153 13.76 -10.79 20.58
N PRO A 154 14.56 -11.87 20.45
CA PRO A 154 16.03 -11.83 20.54
C PRO A 154 16.70 -10.98 19.45
N ARG A 155 15.99 -10.69 18.36
CA ARG A 155 16.33 -9.62 17.41
C ARG A 155 15.20 -8.59 17.43
N ARG A 156 15.46 -7.40 17.96
CA ARG A 156 14.49 -6.29 17.94
C ARG A 156 14.23 -5.89 16.49
N GLN A 157 12.96 -5.88 16.12
CA GLN A 157 12.52 -5.54 14.78
C GLN A 157 11.34 -4.60 14.85
N LEU A 158 11.37 -3.53 14.05
CA LEU A 158 10.22 -2.67 13.81
C LEU A 158 9.33 -3.38 12.79
N ARG A 159 8.13 -3.76 13.21
CA ARG A 159 7.15 -4.43 12.38
C ARG A 159 5.95 -3.52 12.16
N LEU A 160 5.54 -3.39 10.91
CA LEU A 160 4.33 -2.68 10.51
C LEU A 160 3.20 -3.70 10.36
N ASP A 161 2.30 -3.74 11.34
CA ASP A 161 1.11 -4.59 11.27
C ASP A 161 0.00 -3.86 10.53
N VAL A 162 -0.41 -4.42 9.39
CA VAL A 162 -1.41 -3.83 8.50
C VAL A 162 -2.81 -4.04 9.07
N GLU A 163 -3.50 -2.95 9.36
CA GLU A 163 -4.89 -2.95 9.85
C GLU A 163 -5.89 -2.75 8.70
N SER A 164 -5.55 -1.89 7.74
CA SER A 164 -6.43 -1.56 6.63
C SER A 164 -5.68 -1.54 5.30
N PHE A 165 -6.38 -1.98 4.26
CA PHE A 165 -5.85 -2.03 2.91
C PHE A 165 -6.92 -1.59 1.91
N ALA A 166 -6.56 -0.73 0.97
CA ALA A 166 -7.46 -0.30 -0.09
C ALA A 166 -6.71 -0.06 -1.40
N VAL A 167 -7.38 -0.34 -2.51
CA VAL A 167 -6.91 -0.04 -3.87
C VAL A 167 -7.90 0.91 -4.51
N GLY A 168 -7.46 2.13 -4.82
CA GLY A 168 -8.32 3.24 -5.22
C GLY A 168 -9.36 3.53 -4.15
N ARG A 169 -10.65 3.38 -4.51
CA ARG A 169 -11.79 3.49 -3.59
C ARG A 169 -12.27 2.15 -3.02
N GLN A 170 -11.67 1.04 -3.43
CA GLN A 170 -12.08 -0.30 -3.01
C GLN A 170 -11.29 -0.74 -1.78
N ARG A 171 -11.99 -0.94 -0.65
CA ARG A 171 -11.38 -1.56 0.53
C ARG A 171 -11.23 -3.06 0.31
N LEU A 172 -10.07 -3.58 0.66
CA LEU A 172 -9.72 -4.99 0.55
C LEU A 172 -9.28 -5.52 1.92
N PRO A 173 -9.41 -6.83 2.17
CA PRO A 173 -8.91 -7.41 3.41
C PRO A 173 -7.39 -7.22 3.51
N ALA A 174 -6.86 -6.94 4.71
CA ALA A 174 -5.41 -6.77 4.93
C ALA A 174 -4.57 -7.96 4.44
N ARG A 175 -5.14 -9.18 4.46
CA ARG A 175 -4.50 -10.38 3.93
C ARG A 175 -4.29 -10.34 2.42
N ALA A 176 -5.14 -9.63 1.68
CA ALA A 176 -5.00 -9.47 0.24
C ALA A 176 -3.71 -8.73 -0.13
N LEU A 177 -3.18 -7.87 0.75
CA LEU A 177 -1.89 -7.23 0.56
C LEU A 177 -0.77 -8.27 0.36
N ARG A 178 -0.80 -9.40 1.08
CA ARG A 178 0.20 -10.47 0.94
C ARG A 178 0.13 -11.21 -0.40
N LEU A 179 -1.03 -11.19 -1.03
CA LEU A 179 -1.23 -11.77 -2.36
C LEU A 179 -0.82 -10.81 -3.46
N LEU A 180 -0.87 -9.50 -3.19
CA LEU A 180 -0.61 -8.45 -4.16
C LEU A 180 0.83 -7.91 -4.10
N LEU A 181 1.53 -8.07 -2.98
CA LEU A 181 2.90 -7.63 -2.81
C LEU A 181 3.87 -8.80 -2.94
N ASP A 182 4.96 -8.58 -3.67
CA ASP A 182 6.15 -9.44 -3.66
C ASP A 182 6.63 -9.71 -2.21
N PRO A 183 7.06 -10.95 -1.87
CA PRO A 183 7.85 -11.25 -0.69
C PRO A 183 8.92 -10.18 -0.31
N ALA A 184 9.61 -9.59 -1.29
CA ALA A 184 10.57 -8.51 -1.06
C ALA A 184 9.93 -7.25 -0.47
N ALA A 185 8.73 -6.89 -0.96
CA ALA A 185 7.93 -5.79 -0.45
C ALA A 185 7.33 -6.09 0.93
N LEU A 186 6.99 -7.35 1.22
CA LEU A 186 6.62 -7.77 2.57
C LEU A 186 7.77 -7.62 3.57
N GLY A 187 9.01 -7.77 3.09
CA GLY A 187 10.20 -7.44 3.87
C GLY A 187 10.26 -5.96 4.29
N LEU A 188 9.65 -5.03 3.55
CA LEU A 188 9.56 -3.62 3.94
C LEU A 188 8.59 -3.36 5.09
N LEU A 189 7.79 -4.35 5.49
CA LEU A 189 6.98 -4.25 6.70
C LEU A 189 7.79 -4.63 7.95
N GLN A 190 9.03 -5.10 7.78
CA GLN A 190 9.88 -5.59 8.87
C GLN A 190 11.30 -5.01 8.74
N TRP A 191 11.68 -4.17 9.69
CA TRP A 191 12.98 -3.51 9.70
C TRP A 191 13.77 -3.98 10.92
N PRO A 192 15.00 -4.48 10.75
CA PRO A 192 15.87 -4.74 11.88
C PRO A 192 16.17 -3.43 12.60
N LEU A 193 15.94 -3.40 13.91
CA LEU A 193 16.32 -2.25 14.74
C LEU A 193 17.74 -2.49 15.28
N PRO A 194 18.61 -1.47 15.24
CA PRO A 194 19.89 -1.53 15.92
C PRO A 194 19.70 -1.77 17.43
N GLU A 195 20.65 -2.46 18.07
CA GLU A 195 20.57 -2.83 19.51
C GLU A 195 20.46 -1.62 20.44
N HIS A 196 21.01 -0.48 20.04
CA HIS A 196 20.94 0.78 20.77
C HIS A 196 19.62 1.52 20.62
N VAL A 197 18.64 1.03 19.84
CA VAL A 197 17.32 1.66 19.74
C VAL A 197 16.36 0.97 20.69
N GLU A 198 15.96 1.68 21.74
CA GLU A 198 15.06 1.15 22.75
C GLU A 198 13.61 1.20 22.27
N ARG A 199 13.19 2.33 21.71
CA ARG A 199 11.80 2.56 21.32
C ARG A 199 11.68 3.40 20.06
N VAL A 200 10.76 3.01 19.18
CA VAL A 200 10.28 3.85 18.08
C VAL A 200 8.81 4.11 18.35
N SER A 201 8.42 5.38 18.40
CA SER A 201 7.02 5.78 18.55
C SER A 201 6.60 6.72 17.44
N ILE A 202 5.38 6.55 16.95
CA ILE A 202 4.79 7.45 15.96
C ILE A 202 3.86 8.41 16.68
N GLU A 203 4.23 9.67 16.64
CA GLU A 203 3.40 10.80 17.06
C GLU A 203 2.76 11.45 15.82
N PRO A 204 1.70 12.27 16.01
CA PRO A 204 1.12 13.01 14.90
C PRO A 204 2.19 13.85 14.18
N GLY A 205 2.39 13.58 12.89
CA GLY A 205 3.34 14.30 12.04
C GLY A 205 4.84 14.05 12.31
N ARG A 206 5.22 13.13 13.21
CA ARG A 206 6.64 12.82 13.47
C ARG A 206 6.89 11.42 14.02
N VAL A 207 8.06 10.89 13.73
CA VAL A 207 8.60 9.66 14.31
C VAL A 207 9.63 10.03 15.35
N VAL A 208 9.50 9.46 16.55
CA VAL A 208 10.44 9.65 17.65
C VAL A 208 11.16 8.34 17.90
N ILE A 209 12.49 8.36 17.75
CA ILE A 209 13.36 7.22 17.98
C ILE A 209 14.16 7.50 19.25
N ARG A 210 14.01 6.65 20.26
CA ARG A 210 14.74 6.75 21.53
C ARG A 210 15.82 5.68 21.55
N GLY A 211 17.05 6.13 21.80
CA GLY A 211 18.18 5.24 22.05
C GLY A 211 18.11 4.65 23.46
N ALA A 212 18.71 3.48 23.65
CA ALA A 212 18.99 2.91 24.95
C ALA A 212 20.02 3.80 25.66
N SER A 213 19.68 4.23 26.86
CA SER A 213 20.53 5.04 27.75
C SER A 213 21.65 4.21 28.38
#